data_AF-A0A417WLG4-F1
#
_entry.id   AF-A0A417WLG4-F1
#
_cell.length_a   1.000
_cell.length_b   1.000
_cell.length_c   1.000
_cell.angle_alpha   90.00
_cell.angle_beta   90.00
_cell.angle_gamma   90.00
#
_symmetry.space_group_name_H-M   'P 1'
#
loop_
_entity.id
_entity.type
_entity.pdbx_description
1 polymer ?
#
loop_
_entity_poly.entity_id
_entity_poly.type
_entity_poly.pdbx_seq_one_letter_code
_entity_poly.pdbx_strand_id
1 'polypeptide(L)'
;MSKNLIIYYLRKGENYVNGRIVKLAKGNTEICAEYIQKAVGGDLFEVSTTEAYSDDYNECIEQAKQELKRHARPELAAYLDDISGYDHVFVLGPCWWGTYPMAVFSLHVGEE
;
A
#
# COMPACT_ATOMS: atom_id res chain seq x y z
N MET A 1 -12.08 7.49 -23.18
CA MET A 1 -11.18 6.62 -22.40
C MET A 1 -11.59 6.78 -20.95
N SER A 2 -11.80 5.69 -20.21
CA SER A 2 -12.13 5.75 -18.78
C SER A 2 -10.97 6.36 -17.99
N LYS A 3 -11.28 7.16 -16.97
CA LYS A 3 -10.30 7.64 -15.99
C LYS A 3 -10.13 6.59 -14.90
N ASN A 4 -8.90 6.12 -14.73
CA ASN A 4 -8.55 5.06 -13.79
C ASN A 4 -7.61 5.61 -12.72
N LEU A 5 -7.88 5.27 -11.45
CA LEU A 5 -6.98 5.52 -10.33
C LEU A 5 -6.44 4.20 -9.79
N ILE A 6 -5.13 4.10 -9.63
CA ILE A 6 -4.45 2.90 -9.16
C ILE A 6 -3.72 3.26 -7.86
N ILE A 7 -4.34 2.87 -6.75
CA ILE A 7 -3.84 3.06 -5.39
C ILE A 7 -3.04 1.82 -5.02
N TYR A 8 -1.83 1.98 -4.52
CA TYR A 8 -1.03 0.85 -4.07
C TYR A 8 -0.25 1.16 -2.79
N TYR A 9 -0.14 0.16 -1.92
CA TYR A 9 0.77 0.19 -0.79
C TYR A 9 1.90 -0.83 -1.01
N LEU A 10 3.13 -0.44 -0.67
CA LEU A 10 4.26 -1.34 -0.58
C LEU A 10 5.11 -1.00 0.63
N ARG A 11 5.93 -1.97 1.04
CA ARG A 11 7.02 -1.73 1.98
C ARG A 11 8.35 -2.01 1.30
N LYS A 12 9.29 -1.06 1.44
CA LYS A 12 10.69 -1.23 1.07
C LYS A 12 11.40 -2.06 2.18
N GLY A 13 12.62 -2.52 1.93
CA GLY A 13 13.37 -3.32 2.91
C GLY A 13 13.16 -4.84 2.78
N GLU A 14 13.30 -5.56 3.90
CA GLU A 14 13.44 -7.02 3.92
C GLU A 14 12.12 -7.77 3.82
N ASN A 15 11.77 -8.33 2.67
CA ASN A 15 10.50 -9.04 2.48
C ASN A 15 10.69 -10.56 2.40
N TYR A 16 9.64 -11.31 2.76
CA TYR A 16 9.62 -12.76 2.62
C TYR A 16 9.27 -13.16 1.18
N VAL A 17 10.21 -13.80 0.51
CA VAL A 17 10.10 -14.24 -0.89
C VAL A 17 10.60 -15.68 -0.99
N ASN A 18 9.73 -16.59 -1.45
CA ASN A 18 10.06 -17.99 -1.72
C ASN A 18 10.83 -18.69 -0.59
N GLY A 19 10.38 -18.51 0.65
CA GLY A 19 11.00 -19.17 1.81
C GLY A 19 12.13 -18.41 2.48
N ARG A 20 12.50 -17.21 1.99
CA ARG A 20 13.67 -16.46 2.46
C ARG A 20 13.35 -14.98 2.64
N ILE A 21 14.07 -14.34 3.56
CA ILE A 21 14.04 -12.89 3.73
C ILE A 21 15.04 -12.27 2.75
N VAL A 22 14.58 -11.33 1.94
CA VAL A 22 15.39 -10.64 0.91
C VAL A 22 15.11 -9.15 0.92
N LYS A 23 16.15 -8.33 0.75
CA LYS A 23 15.97 -6.89 0.55
C LYS A 23 15.55 -6.63 -0.89
N LEU A 24 14.36 -6.07 -1.08
CA LEU A 24 13.84 -5.76 -2.41
C LEU A 24 14.23 -4.34 -2.83
N ALA A 25 14.76 -4.20 -4.05
CA ALA A 25 14.99 -2.89 -4.67
C ALA A 25 13.68 -2.22 -5.13
N LYS A 26 12.68 -3.03 -5.46
CA LYS A 26 11.34 -2.62 -5.88
C LYS A 26 10.28 -3.54 -5.28
N GLY A 27 9.18 -2.98 -4.78
CA GLY A 27 8.12 -3.75 -4.14
C GLY A 27 7.30 -4.56 -5.15
N ASN A 28 6.89 -5.78 -4.79
CA ASN A 28 6.04 -6.61 -5.65
C ASN A 28 4.72 -5.89 -6.02
N THR A 29 4.10 -5.19 -5.07
CA THR A 29 2.87 -4.42 -5.33
C THR A 29 3.08 -3.29 -6.33
N GLU A 30 4.24 -2.63 -6.29
CA GLU A 30 4.62 -1.57 -7.24
C GLU A 30 4.66 -2.11 -8.68
N ILE A 31 5.28 -3.29 -8.84
CA ILE A 31 5.36 -3.97 -10.14
C ILE A 31 3.94 -4.30 -10.65
N CYS A 32 3.06 -4.79 -9.77
CA CYS A 32 1.66 -5.04 -10.13
C CYS A 32 0.92 -3.76 -10.51
N ALA A 33 1.09 -2.66 -9.77
CA ALA A 33 0.46 -1.38 -10.05
C ALA A 33 0.88 -0.84 -11.42
N GLU A 34 2.18 -0.93 -11.75
CA GLU A 34 2.69 -0.57 -13.07
C GLU A 34 2.16 -1.46 -14.20
N TYR A 35 1.96 -2.76 -13.96
CA TYR A 35 1.35 -3.63 -14.96
C TYR A 35 -0.10 -3.26 -15.23
N ILE A 36 -0.87 -2.93 -14.19
CA ILE A 36 -2.24 -2.43 -14.36
C ILE A 36 -2.21 -1.11 -15.13
N GLN A 37 -1.36 -0.16 -14.72
CA GLN A 37 -1.24 1.13 -15.40
C GLN A 37 -0.89 0.97 -16.88
N LYS A 38 0.04 0.07 -17.22
CA LYS A 38 0.40 -0.23 -18.62
C LYS A 38 -0.78 -0.85 -19.40
N ALA A 39 -1.62 -1.63 -18.75
CA ALA A 39 -2.73 -2.33 -19.38
C ALA A 39 -3.96 -1.42 -19.61
N VAL A 40 -4.29 -0.56 -18.64
CA VAL A 40 -5.55 0.22 -18.65
C VAL A 40 -5.34 1.74 -18.62
N GLY A 41 -4.10 2.22 -18.50
CA GLY A 41 -3.80 3.63 -18.23
C GLY A 41 -4.23 4.04 -16.81
N GLY A 42 -4.03 5.31 -16.47
CA GLY A 42 -4.50 5.88 -15.21
C GLY A 42 -3.41 6.44 -14.33
N ASP A 43 -3.86 7.10 -13.26
CA ASP A 43 -3.01 7.78 -12.29
C ASP A 43 -2.58 6.80 -11.18
N LEU A 44 -1.32 6.87 -10.77
CA LEU A 44 -0.77 6.06 -9.69
C LEU A 44 -0.71 6.88 -8.40
N PHE A 45 -1.17 6.27 -7.31
CA PHE A 45 -1.07 6.84 -5.96
C PHE A 45 -0.44 5.82 -5.01
N GLU A 46 0.75 6.14 -4.48
CA GLU A 46 1.43 5.33 -3.47
C GLU A 46 0.95 5.71 -2.07
N VAL A 47 0.34 4.77 -1.35
CA VAL A 47 0.06 4.91 0.08
C VAL A 47 1.36 4.70 0.84
N SER A 48 1.76 5.70 1.61
CA SER A 48 2.92 5.64 2.51
C SER A 48 2.58 6.27 3.86
N THR A 49 3.16 5.72 4.93
CA THR A 49 2.97 6.20 6.30
C THR A 49 3.98 7.31 6.62
N THR A 50 3.63 8.23 7.52
CA THR A 50 4.58 9.26 8.01
C THR A 50 5.72 8.63 8.81
N GLU A 51 5.41 7.61 9.61
CA GLU A 51 6.38 6.75 10.28
C GLU A 51 6.60 5.48 9.46
N ALA A 52 7.84 5.24 9.03
CA ALA A 52 8.17 4.05 8.27
C ALA A 52 8.15 2.80 9.17
N TYR A 53 7.60 1.70 8.65
CA TYR A 53 7.77 0.38 9.26
C TYR A 53 9.24 -0.01 9.29
N SER A 54 9.62 -0.88 10.25
CA SER A 54 11.01 -1.36 10.34
C SER A 54 11.45 -2.04 9.04
N ASP A 55 12.73 -1.84 8.70
CA ASP A 55 13.38 -2.54 7.59
C ASP A 55 13.54 -4.04 7.92
N ASP A 56 13.74 -4.39 9.19
CA ASP A 56 13.81 -5.77 9.67
C ASP A 56 12.46 -6.47 9.52
N TYR A 57 12.48 -7.66 8.91
CA TYR A 57 11.24 -8.38 8.63
C TYR A 57 10.46 -8.76 9.90
N ASN A 58 11.14 -9.23 10.95
CA ASN A 58 10.50 -9.74 12.16
C ASN A 58 9.89 -8.60 13.00
N GLU A 59 10.58 -7.47 13.09
CA GLU A 59 10.05 -6.27 13.73
C GLU A 59 8.83 -5.73 12.97
N CYS A 60 8.90 -5.69 11.64
CA CYS A 60 7.79 -5.23 10.80
C CYS A 60 6.54 -6.10 10.95
N ILE A 61 6.67 -7.43 10.95
CA ILE A 61 5.49 -8.30 11.11
C ILE A 61 4.84 -8.13 12.49
N GLU A 62 5.63 -7.85 13.54
CA GLU A 62 5.10 -7.62 14.88
C GLU A 62 4.41 -6.25 14.99
N GLN A 63 4.99 -5.20 14.38
CA GLN A 63 4.32 -3.88 14.24
C GLN A 63 2.96 -4.03 13.55
N ALA A 64 2.94 -4.68 12.38
CA ALA A 64 1.73 -4.91 11.59
C ALA A 64 0.68 -5.75 12.34
N LYS A 65 1.12 -6.78 13.08
CA LYS A 65 0.24 -7.63 13.90
C LYS A 65 -0.41 -6.82 15.01
N GLN A 66 0.38 -5.98 15.69
CA GLN A 66 -0.13 -5.12 16.73
C GLN A 66 -1.13 -4.14 16.14
N GLU A 67 -0.80 -3.41 15.08
CA GLU A 67 -1.73 -2.49 14.40
C GLU A 67 -3.06 -3.15 14.05
N LEU A 68 -3.02 -4.35 13.45
CA LEU A 68 -4.21 -5.11 13.12
C LEU A 68 -5.05 -5.41 14.38
N LYS A 69 -4.41 -5.87 15.47
CA LYS A 69 -5.09 -6.20 16.73
C LYS A 69 -5.81 -4.99 17.36
N ARG A 70 -5.24 -3.78 17.25
CA ARG A 70 -5.83 -2.52 17.75
C ARG A 70 -6.72 -1.82 16.72
N HIS A 71 -6.89 -2.36 15.52
CA HIS A 71 -7.52 -1.67 14.39
C HIS A 71 -6.93 -0.27 14.16
N ALA A 72 -5.61 -0.14 14.33
CA ALA A 72 -4.92 1.14 14.21
C ALA A 72 -5.15 1.77 12.83
N ARG A 73 -5.05 3.10 12.75
CA ARG A 73 -5.03 3.87 11.51
C ARG A 73 -3.73 4.67 11.48
N PRO A 74 -2.61 4.08 11.01
CA PRO A 74 -1.34 4.80 10.87
C PRO A 74 -1.53 6.06 10.03
N GLU A 75 -0.90 7.16 10.44
CA GLU A 75 -0.95 8.44 9.73
C GLU A 75 -0.24 8.31 8.37
N LEU A 76 -0.85 8.85 7.31
CA LEU A 76 -0.31 8.80 5.96
C LEU A 76 0.45 10.06 5.60
N ALA A 77 1.48 9.92 4.76
CA ALA A 77 2.27 11.05 4.28
C ALA A 77 1.53 11.91 3.25
N ALA A 78 0.52 11.36 2.59
CA ALA A 78 -0.32 12.04 1.62
C ALA A 78 -1.71 11.39 1.57
N TYR A 79 -2.71 12.18 1.20
CA TYR A 79 -4.10 11.77 1.01
C TYR A 79 -4.57 12.15 -0.40
N LEU A 80 -5.71 11.60 -0.80
CA LEU A 80 -6.37 11.97 -2.05
C LEU A 80 -7.40 13.06 -1.74
N ASP A 81 -7.34 14.17 -2.49
CA ASP A 81 -8.27 15.28 -2.30
C ASP A 81 -9.67 14.97 -2.86
N ASP A 82 -9.73 14.35 -4.05
CA ASP A 82 -10.97 13.96 -4.71
C ASP A 82 -10.73 12.74 -5.61
N ILE A 83 -11.70 11.83 -5.65
CA ILE A 83 -11.71 10.68 -6.57
C ILE A 83 -12.99 10.59 -7.41
N SER A 84 -13.91 11.55 -7.28
CA SER A 84 -15.21 11.56 -7.97
C SER A 84 -15.09 11.56 -9.49
N GLY A 85 -13.97 12.05 -10.01
CA GLY A 85 -13.65 12.08 -11.44
C GLY A 85 -13.10 10.78 -12.02
N TYR A 86 -12.88 9.73 -11.23
CA TYR A 86 -12.42 8.43 -11.72
C TYR A 86 -13.58 7.45 -11.92
N ASP A 87 -13.60 6.78 -13.06
CA ASP A 87 -14.58 5.74 -13.37
C ASP A 87 -14.26 4.42 -12.64
N HIS A 88 -12.97 4.14 -12.45
CA HIS A 88 -12.48 2.93 -11.82
C HIS A 88 -11.36 3.23 -10.82
N VAL A 89 -11.44 2.60 -9.66
CA VAL A 89 -10.41 2.67 -8.61
C VAL A 89 -9.91 1.26 -8.31
N PHE A 90 -8.62 1.05 -8.49
CA PHE A 90 -7.92 -0.19 -8.17
C PHE A 90 -7.15 0.01 -6.86
N VAL A 91 -7.32 -0.89 -5.90
CA VAL A 91 -6.59 -0.84 -4.62
C VAL A 91 -5.71 -2.08 -4.49
N LEU A 92 -4.41 -1.85 -4.36
CA LEU A 92 -3.39 -2.89 -4.30
C LEU A 92 -2.60 -2.81 -3.00
N GLY A 93 -2.19 -3.96 -2.50
CA GLY A 93 -1.38 -4.06 -1.31
C GLY A 93 -0.92 -5.50 -1.08
N PRO A 94 0.16 -5.70 -0.33
CA PRO A 94 0.57 -7.04 0.09
C PRO A 94 -0.46 -7.63 1.05
N CYS A 95 -0.50 -8.96 1.15
CA CYS A 95 -1.25 -9.63 2.20
C CYS A 95 -0.40 -9.64 3.49
N TRP A 96 -0.81 -8.87 4.49
CA TRP A 96 -0.23 -8.88 5.83
C TRP A 96 -1.26 -9.46 6.80
N TRP A 97 -0.91 -10.58 7.44
CA TRP A 97 -1.78 -11.25 8.41
C TRP A 97 -3.19 -11.58 7.88
N GLY A 98 -3.30 -11.93 6.59
CA GLY A 98 -4.56 -12.33 5.96
C GLY A 98 -5.43 -11.18 5.44
N THR A 99 -4.93 -9.94 5.48
CA THR A 99 -5.64 -8.75 4.98
C THR A 99 -4.66 -7.71 4.42
N TYR A 100 -5.15 -6.53 4.03
CA TYR A 100 -4.30 -5.39 3.68
C TYR A 100 -3.59 -4.81 4.93
N PRO A 101 -2.42 -4.17 4.76
CA PRO A 101 -1.79 -3.41 5.83
C PRO A 101 -2.73 -2.33 6.38
N MET A 102 -2.65 -2.03 7.67
CA MET A 102 -3.54 -1.04 8.30
C MET A 102 -3.40 0.36 7.68
N ALA A 103 -2.22 0.70 7.13
CA ALA A 103 -2.00 1.91 6.35
C ALA A 103 -2.98 2.05 5.16
N VAL A 104 -3.35 0.96 4.47
CA VAL A 104 -4.34 1.01 3.38
C VAL A 104 -5.72 1.42 3.92
N PHE A 105 -6.08 0.95 5.12
CA PHE A 105 -7.34 1.30 5.77
C PHE A 105 -7.36 2.71 6.40
N SER A 106 -6.22 3.40 6.47
CA SER A 106 -6.13 4.82 6.84
C SER A 106 -6.47 5.75 5.69
N LEU A 107 -6.36 5.27 4.45
CA LEU A 107 -6.64 6.09 3.28
C LEU A 107 -8.12 6.44 3.25
N HIS A 108 -8.39 7.73 3.34
CA HIS A 108 -9.67 8.34 3.09
C HIS A 108 -9.48 9.46 2.06
N VAL A 109 -10.58 9.82 1.40
CA VAL A 109 -10.63 11.04 0.61
C VAL A 109 -10.82 12.18 1.61
N GLY A 110 -10.02 13.23 1.51
CA GLY A 110 -10.11 14.35 2.43
C GLY A 110 -11.50 14.97 2.40
N GLU A 111 -12.17 14.98 3.55
CA GLU A 111 -13.10 16.04 3.94
C GLU A 111 -12.56 16.57 5.27
N GLU A 112 -12.57 17.90 5.45
CA GLU A 112 -12.18 18.56 6.71
C GLU A 112 -12.77 17.88 7.96
#